data_AF-A0A9E2VGK6-F1
#
_entry.id   AF-A0A9E2VGK6-F1
#
_cell.length_a   1.000
_cell.length_b   1.000
_cell.length_c   1.000
_cell.angle_alpha   90.00
_cell.angle_beta   90.00
_cell.angle_gamma   90.00
#
_symmetry.space_group_name_H-M   'P 1'
#
loop_
_entity.id
_entity.type
_entity.pdbx_description
1 polymer ?
#
loop_
_entity_poly.entity_id
_entity_poly.type
_entity_poly.pdbx_seq_one_letter_code
_entity_poly.pdbx_strand_id
1 'polypeptide(L)'
;PRRGVGTATLAALGEYAGQRQRPMFAALFESGLEARLAPRQLAPLREFGAFVNRMAARATREPAAPVLDDLIAAIGYRAHLFDAADEKQAAARWTHVTDFLDWVKKRADEDKATLAQVAQSVALLSQLDRRDEDLDAVRLSTVHAAKGLEFGHVFVVGCEEGILPHQGSLEGEEPDASEADADPAWRARIEEERRLMYVAVTRARRSLTLSWCARRRRGRGRDAVRREPSRFLAEMQLEARPPARQTDQADARARLAALQALLARPGKPPGAG
;
A
#
# COMPACT_ATOMS: atom_id res chain seq x y z
N PRO A 1 7.18 9.56 16.31
CA PRO A 1 7.80 10.86 16.68
C PRO A 1 8.05 10.96 18.19
N ARG A 2 9.28 11.31 18.60
CA ARG A 2 9.60 11.48 20.03
C ARG A 2 8.88 12.73 20.57
N ARG A 3 8.19 12.60 21.72
CA ARG A 3 7.35 13.65 22.33
C ARG A 3 7.84 14.09 23.73
N GLY A 4 9.13 13.86 24.02
CA GLY A 4 9.70 14.17 25.35
C GLY A 4 9.18 13.28 26.49
N VAL A 5 8.43 12.21 26.19
CA VAL A 5 8.00 11.21 27.18
C VAL A 5 9.02 10.09 27.25
N GLY A 6 9.72 9.99 28.38
CA GLY A 6 10.73 8.95 28.63
C GLY A 6 10.11 7.61 29.05
N THR A 7 10.90 6.55 28.94
CA THR A 7 10.52 5.18 29.34
C THR A 7 10.16 5.08 30.82
N ALA A 8 10.91 5.75 31.70
CA ALA A 8 10.62 5.82 33.13
C ALA A 8 9.25 6.47 33.44
N THR A 9 8.90 7.54 32.71
CA THR A 9 7.59 8.20 32.83
C THR A 9 6.45 7.28 32.42
N LEU A 10 6.61 6.52 31.33
CA LEU A 10 5.61 5.53 30.89
C LEU A 10 5.49 4.36 31.87
N ALA A 11 6.61 3.90 32.44
CA ALA A 11 6.60 2.83 33.44
C ALA A 11 5.83 3.25 34.70
N ALA A 12 6.09 4.45 35.24
CA ALA A 12 5.37 4.97 36.40
C ALA A 12 3.87 5.16 36.13
N LEU A 13 3.50 5.64 34.94
CA LEU A 13 2.09 5.71 34.52
C LEU A 13 1.46 4.31 34.45
N GLY A 14 2.18 3.34 33.90
CA GLY A 14 1.73 1.95 33.80
C GLY A 14 1.51 1.31 35.17
N GLU A 15 2.43 1.51 36.11
CA GLU A 15 2.31 1.02 37.48
C GLU A 15 1.11 1.66 38.21
N TYR A 16 0.96 2.97 38.11
CA TYR A 16 -0.18 3.69 38.67
C TYR A 16 -1.52 3.20 38.09
N ALA A 17 -1.60 3.06 36.76
CA ALA A 17 -2.77 2.56 36.06
C ALA A 17 -3.12 1.12 36.46
N GLY A 18 -2.11 0.26 36.62
CA GLY A 18 -2.25 -1.11 37.08
C GLY A 18 -2.80 -1.22 38.50
N GLN A 19 -2.27 -0.42 39.44
CA GLN A 19 -2.76 -0.36 40.83
C GLN A 19 -4.24 0.10 40.91
N ARG A 20 -4.64 0.97 39.99
CA ARG A 20 -6.02 1.48 39.88
C ARG A 20 -6.94 0.58 39.05
N GLN A 21 -6.41 -0.47 38.41
CA GLN A 21 -7.11 -1.31 37.43
C GLN A 21 -7.81 -0.49 36.33
N ARG A 22 -7.10 0.52 35.80
CA ARG A 22 -7.62 1.44 34.78
C ARG A 22 -6.75 1.40 33.54
N PRO A 23 -7.30 1.62 32.33
CA PRO A 23 -6.47 1.81 31.14
C PRO A 23 -5.52 3.00 31.35
N MET A 24 -4.26 2.86 30.89
CA MET A 24 -3.25 3.93 31.02
C MET A 24 -3.75 5.28 30.52
N PHE A 25 -4.51 5.28 29.42
CA PHE A 25 -5.07 6.51 28.86
C PHE A 25 -6.06 7.21 29.78
N ALA A 26 -6.90 6.46 30.51
CA ALA A 26 -7.83 7.03 31.47
C ALA A 26 -7.09 7.56 32.71
N ALA A 27 -6.06 6.84 33.15
CA ALA A 27 -5.23 7.21 34.29
C ALA A 27 -4.44 8.52 34.10
N LEU A 28 -4.19 8.94 32.85
CA LEU A 28 -3.52 10.22 32.51
C LEU A 28 -4.21 11.45 33.14
N PHE A 29 -5.52 11.40 33.30
CA PHE A 29 -6.35 12.53 33.74
C PHE A 29 -6.70 12.48 35.22
N GLU A 30 -6.23 11.47 35.95
CA GLU A 30 -6.52 11.34 37.38
C GLU A 30 -5.57 12.23 38.21
N SER A 31 -6.12 12.88 39.23
CA SER A 31 -5.34 13.71 40.16
C SER A 31 -4.31 12.88 40.95
N GLY A 32 -4.60 11.60 41.21
CA GLY A 32 -3.69 10.71 41.92
C GLY A 32 -2.35 10.47 41.22
N LEU A 33 -2.27 10.70 39.90
CA LEU A 33 -1.02 10.60 39.14
C LEU A 33 -0.04 11.73 39.50
N GLU A 34 -0.55 12.86 39.99
CA GLU A 34 0.27 14.02 40.38
C GLU A 34 1.19 13.73 41.57
N ALA A 35 0.83 12.74 42.40
CA ALA A 35 1.67 12.27 43.50
C ALA A 35 2.81 11.34 43.05
N ARG A 36 2.80 10.85 41.80
CA ARG A 36 3.77 9.86 41.28
C ARG A 36 4.76 10.44 40.28
N LEU A 37 4.39 11.52 39.59
CA LEU A 37 5.18 12.11 38.51
C LEU A 37 5.39 13.60 38.76
N ALA A 38 6.58 14.10 38.44
CA ALA A 38 6.84 15.54 38.52
C ALA A 38 6.03 16.30 37.46
N PRO A 39 5.72 17.59 37.67
CA PRO A 39 4.97 18.40 36.70
C PRO A 39 5.56 18.39 35.28
N ARG A 40 6.90 18.33 35.17
CA ARG A 40 7.65 18.26 33.91
C ARG A 40 7.38 16.97 33.12
N GLN A 41 7.08 15.88 33.81
CA GLN A 41 6.76 14.58 33.22
C GLN A 41 5.26 14.45 32.92
N LEU A 42 4.42 15.10 33.72
CA LEU A 42 2.96 15.11 33.55
C LEU A 42 2.49 15.96 32.37
N ALA A 43 3.11 17.12 32.15
CA ALA A 43 2.66 18.05 31.11
C ALA A 43 2.64 17.42 29.70
N PRO A 44 3.71 16.75 29.22
CA PRO A 44 3.69 16.10 27.90
C PRO A 44 2.68 14.95 27.80
N LEU A 45 2.46 14.22 28.90
CA LEU A 45 1.47 13.15 28.98
C LEU A 45 0.04 13.67 28.84
N ARG A 46 -0.29 14.74 29.56
CA ARG A 46 -1.61 15.39 29.50
C ARG A 46 -1.83 16.09 28.16
N GLU A 47 -0.80 16.72 27.60
CA GLU A 47 -0.84 17.30 26.26
C GLU A 47 -1.18 16.23 25.22
N PHE A 48 -0.50 15.08 25.27
CA PHE A 48 -0.79 13.94 24.41
C PHE A 48 -2.23 13.41 24.62
N GLY A 49 -2.65 13.21 25.86
CA GLY A 49 -4.01 12.75 26.17
C GLY A 49 -5.08 13.70 25.63
N ALA A 50 -4.91 15.00 25.87
CA ALA A 50 -5.81 16.04 25.37
C ALA A 50 -5.81 16.09 23.83
N PHE A 51 -4.65 15.93 23.20
CA PHE A 51 -4.53 15.82 21.75
C PHE A 51 -5.34 14.64 21.20
N VAL A 52 -5.18 13.44 21.77
CA VAL A 52 -5.93 12.24 21.36
C VAL A 52 -7.43 12.45 21.54
N ASN A 53 -7.88 12.99 22.68
CA ASN A 53 -9.30 13.28 22.91
C ASN A 53 -9.87 14.27 21.90
N ARG A 54 -9.11 15.34 21.56
CA ARG A 54 -9.51 16.27 20.51
C ARG A 54 -9.63 15.57 19.17
N MET A 55 -8.62 14.81 18.75
CA MET A 55 -8.65 14.09 17.47
C MET A 55 -9.80 13.08 17.40
N ALA A 56 -10.05 12.33 18.47
CA ALA A 56 -11.17 11.37 18.55
C ALA A 56 -12.54 12.06 18.44
N ALA A 57 -12.72 13.20 19.12
CA ALA A 57 -13.95 13.98 19.01
C ALA A 57 -14.17 14.51 17.59
N ARG A 58 -13.13 15.06 16.95
CA ARG A 58 -13.17 15.55 15.56
C ARG A 58 -13.45 14.42 14.57
N ALA A 59 -12.81 13.27 14.75
CA ALA A 59 -12.92 12.12 13.84
C ALA A 59 -14.34 11.56 13.67
N THR A 60 -15.25 11.84 14.61
CA THR A 60 -16.66 11.38 14.55
C THR A 60 -17.64 12.43 14.01
N ARG A 61 -17.20 13.68 13.85
CA ARG A 61 -18.09 14.83 13.56
C ARG A 61 -17.68 15.62 12.32
N GLU A 62 -16.39 15.69 12.06
CA GLU A 62 -15.83 16.45 10.95
C GLU A 62 -15.57 15.53 9.74
N PRO A 63 -15.52 16.11 8.52
CA PRO A 63 -15.10 15.39 7.33
C PRO A 63 -13.72 14.75 7.51
N ALA A 64 -13.53 13.55 6.97
CA ALA A 64 -12.31 12.79 7.26
C ALA A 64 -11.02 13.47 6.78
N ALA A 65 -11.06 14.11 5.60
CA ALA A 65 -9.88 14.70 4.97
C ALA A 65 -9.17 15.77 5.83
N PRO A 66 -9.84 16.84 6.30
CA PRO A 66 -9.19 17.86 7.13
C PRO A 66 -8.69 17.30 8.47
N VAL A 67 -9.45 16.40 9.12
CA VAL A 67 -9.03 15.78 10.39
C VAL A 67 -7.77 14.95 10.19
N LEU A 68 -7.69 14.21 9.09
CA LEU A 68 -6.54 13.36 8.76
C LEU A 68 -5.30 14.19 8.44
N ASP A 69 -5.44 15.28 7.69
CA ASP A 69 -4.33 16.20 7.38
C ASP A 69 -3.80 16.87 8.65
N ASP A 70 -4.69 17.38 9.50
CA ASP A 70 -4.33 18.00 10.77
C ASP A 70 -3.64 16.99 11.70
N LEU A 71 -4.10 15.74 11.74
CA LEU A 71 -3.48 14.67 12.53
C LEU A 71 -2.03 14.44 12.08
N ILE A 72 -1.80 14.23 10.79
CA ILE A 72 -0.47 13.93 10.24
C ILE A 72 0.50 15.11 10.41
N ALA A 73 0.01 16.33 10.22
CA ALA A 73 0.76 17.56 10.47
C ALA A 73 1.10 17.72 11.96
N ALA A 74 0.12 17.59 12.85
CA ALA A 74 0.30 17.76 14.29
C ALA A 74 1.21 16.70 14.94
N ILE A 75 1.31 15.51 14.36
CA ILE A 75 2.29 14.51 14.78
C ILE A 75 3.67 14.69 14.16
N GLY A 76 3.83 15.58 13.18
CA GLY A 76 5.10 15.82 12.51
C GLY A 76 5.64 14.56 11.85
N TYR A 77 4.77 13.69 11.31
CA TYR A 77 5.18 12.36 10.85
C TYR A 77 6.20 12.43 9.71
N ARG A 78 6.05 13.41 8.81
CA ARG A 78 6.98 13.63 7.71
C ARG A 78 8.40 13.89 8.23
N ALA A 79 8.57 14.90 9.08
CA ALA A 79 9.88 15.20 9.68
C ALA A 79 10.46 13.97 10.39
N HIS A 80 9.63 13.27 11.16
CA HIS A 80 10.05 12.05 11.85
C HIS A 80 10.59 10.95 10.91
N LEU A 81 10.01 10.78 9.71
CA LEU A 81 10.51 9.80 8.75
C LEU A 81 11.88 10.20 8.16
N PHE A 82 12.06 11.50 7.88
CA PHE A 82 13.31 12.04 7.35
C PHE A 82 14.44 12.08 8.40
N ASP A 83 14.10 12.20 9.68
CA ASP A 83 15.07 12.10 10.78
C ASP A 83 15.49 10.64 11.07
N ALA A 84 14.67 9.66 10.70
CA ALA A 84 14.83 8.26 11.11
C ALA A 84 15.43 7.35 10.03
N ALA A 85 15.58 7.83 8.80
CA ALA A 85 16.09 7.06 7.68
C ALA A 85 16.77 7.98 6.66
N ASP A 86 17.62 7.40 5.82
CA ASP A 86 18.25 8.12 4.72
C ASP A 86 17.20 8.75 3.81
N GLU A 87 17.52 9.89 3.19
CA GLU A 87 16.59 10.72 2.43
C GLU A 87 15.78 9.93 1.38
N LYS A 88 16.44 9.00 0.67
CA LYS A 88 15.80 8.13 -0.32
C LYS A 88 14.75 7.20 0.28
N GLN A 89 15.08 6.57 1.41
CA GLN A 89 14.16 5.66 2.10
C GLN A 89 13.00 6.44 2.74
N ALA A 90 13.30 7.59 3.32
CA ALA A 90 12.30 8.49 3.91
C ALA A 90 11.32 8.99 2.85
N ALA A 91 11.81 9.40 1.68
CA ALA A 91 10.98 9.84 0.55
C ALA A 91 10.06 8.71 0.07
N ALA A 92 10.57 7.49 -0.12
CA ALA A 92 9.76 6.35 -0.51
C ALA A 92 8.67 6.01 0.53
N ARG A 93 9.02 6.00 1.82
CA ARG A 93 8.06 5.80 2.91
C ARG A 93 7.01 6.91 2.95
N TRP A 94 7.42 8.16 2.71
CA TRP A 94 6.49 9.28 2.66
C TRP A 94 5.51 9.16 1.49
N THR A 95 5.96 8.68 0.32
CA THR A 95 5.06 8.38 -0.81
C THR A 95 3.99 7.36 -0.42
N HIS A 96 4.37 6.27 0.27
CA HIS A 96 3.38 5.29 0.76
C HIS A 96 2.37 5.92 1.73
N VAL A 97 2.83 6.80 2.62
CA VAL A 97 1.94 7.52 3.54
C VAL A 97 0.97 8.38 2.75
N THR A 98 1.45 9.24 1.84
CA THR A 98 0.59 10.14 1.06
C THR A 98 -0.41 9.38 0.20
N ASP A 99 -0.01 8.27 -0.42
CA ASP A 99 -0.90 7.43 -1.21
C ASP A 99 -2.01 6.82 -0.34
N PHE A 100 -1.68 6.38 0.88
CA PHE A 100 -2.67 5.89 1.83
C PHE A 100 -3.62 7.01 2.30
N LEU A 101 -3.11 8.19 2.62
CA LEU A 101 -3.94 9.34 3.02
C LEU A 101 -4.93 9.70 1.91
N ASP A 102 -4.46 9.75 0.66
CA ASP A 102 -5.30 10.05 -0.49
C ASP A 102 -6.36 8.98 -0.74
N TRP A 103 -6.01 7.70 -0.55
CA TRP A 103 -6.97 6.60 -0.63
C TRP A 103 -8.07 6.74 0.44
N VAL A 104 -7.70 7.03 1.69
CA VAL A 104 -8.65 7.28 2.80
C VAL A 104 -9.55 8.47 2.49
N LYS A 105 -8.98 9.58 2.02
CA LYS A 105 -9.73 10.81 1.67
C LYS A 105 -10.74 10.55 0.55
N LYS A 106 -10.31 9.88 -0.52
CA LYS A 106 -11.20 9.55 -1.64
C LYS A 106 -12.36 8.68 -1.19
N ARG A 107 -12.09 7.66 -0.37
CA ARG A 107 -13.12 6.80 0.19
C ARG A 107 -14.09 7.57 1.08
N ALA A 108 -13.57 8.50 1.88
CA ALA A 108 -14.39 9.38 2.70
C ALA A 108 -15.30 10.28 1.86
N ASP A 109 -14.78 10.85 0.78
CA ASP A 109 -15.54 11.76 -0.11
C ASP A 109 -16.65 11.02 -0.86
N GLU A 110 -16.39 9.79 -1.33
CA GLU A 110 -17.38 8.94 -2.01
C GLU A 110 -18.60 8.67 -1.12
N ASP A 111 -18.38 8.38 0.17
CA ASP A 111 -19.42 8.01 1.13
C ASP A 111 -19.87 9.18 2.04
N LYS A 112 -19.32 10.39 1.84
CA LYS A 112 -19.41 11.54 2.77
C LYS A 112 -19.16 11.14 4.24
N ALA A 113 -18.20 10.25 4.43
CA ALA A 113 -17.92 9.60 5.71
C ALA A 113 -16.95 10.42 6.58
N THR A 114 -17.13 10.29 7.89
CA THR A 114 -16.21 10.77 8.91
C THR A 114 -14.98 9.87 9.01
N LEU A 115 -13.89 10.37 9.60
CA LEU A 115 -12.65 9.57 9.75
C LEU A 115 -12.89 8.28 10.54
N ALA A 116 -13.75 8.32 11.56
CA ALA A 116 -14.11 7.15 12.35
C ALA A 116 -14.82 6.07 11.51
N GLN A 117 -15.74 6.47 10.62
CA GLN A 117 -16.45 5.55 9.73
C GLN A 117 -15.52 4.90 8.69
N VAL A 118 -14.58 5.67 8.14
CA VAL A 118 -13.58 5.12 7.22
C VAL A 118 -12.64 4.16 7.97
N ALA A 119 -12.17 4.53 9.17
CA ALA A 119 -11.34 3.65 9.99
C ALA A 119 -12.04 2.33 10.33
N GLN A 120 -13.34 2.36 10.64
CA GLN A 120 -14.14 1.16 10.88
C GLN A 120 -14.25 0.29 9.62
N SER A 121 -14.45 0.91 8.46
CA SER A 121 -14.52 0.21 7.17
C SER A 121 -13.18 -0.47 6.83
N VAL A 122 -12.07 0.23 7.04
CA VAL A 122 -10.71 -0.32 6.87
C VAL A 122 -10.47 -1.48 7.82
N ALA A 123 -10.84 -1.35 9.10
CA ALA A 123 -10.67 -2.41 10.08
C ALA A 123 -11.44 -3.68 9.69
N LEU A 124 -12.65 -3.54 9.15
CA LEU A 124 -13.44 -4.65 8.64
C LEU A 124 -12.77 -5.33 7.44
N LEU A 125 -12.29 -4.56 6.47
CA LEU A 125 -11.54 -5.10 5.33
C LEU A 125 -10.31 -5.89 5.79
N SER A 126 -9.51 -5.34 6.70
CA SER A 126 -8.33 -6.03 7.24
C SER A 126 -8.67 -7.24 8.12
N GLN A 127 -9.89 -7.35 8.66
CA GLN A 127 -10.34 -8.55 9.37
C GLN A 127 -10.74 -9.65 8.41
N LEU A 128 -11.37 -9.30 7.28
CA LEU A 128 -11.70 -10.24 6.21
C LEU A 128 -10.42 -10.80 5.57
N ASP A 129 -9.43 -9.95 5.29
CA ASP A 129 -8.15 -10.39 4.70
C ASP A 129 -7.35 -11.37 5.57
N ARG A 130 -7.59 -11.40 6.89
CA ARG A 130 -6.84 -12.24 7.85
C ARG A 130 -7.43 -13.63 8.05
N ARG A 131 -8.64 -13.91 7.56
CA ARG A 131 -9.36 -15.14 7.90
C ARG A 131 -9.02 -16.34 7.04
N ASP A 132 -8.16 -16.21 6.04
CA ASP A 132 -8.19 -17.15 4.93
C ASP A 132 -6.80 -17.58 4.44
N GLU A 133 -6.25 -18.60 5.11
CA GLU A 133 -5.14 -19.40 4.58
C GLU A 133 -5.60 -20.47 3.56
N ASP A 134 -6.92 -20.72 3.44
CA ASP A 134 -7.52 -21.81 2.63
C ASP A 134 -8.64 -21.34 1.66
N LEU A 135 -8.65 -20.07 1.22
CA LEU A 135 -9.61 -19.65 0.19
C LEU A 135 -9.20 -20.07 -1.22
N ASP A 136 -10.17 -20.61 -1.96
CA ASP A 136 -10.15 -20.68 -3.43
C ASP A 136 -10.27 -19.25 -4.00
N ALA A 137 -9.13 -18.55 -4.05
CA ALA A 137 -9.03 -17.15 -4.43
C ALA A 137 -7.84 -16.87 -5.36
N VAL A 138 -7.89 -15.72 -6.05
CA VAL A 138 -6.78 -15.25 -6.89
C VAL A 138 -5.65 -14.72 -6.02
N ARG A 139 -4.48 -15.33 -6.13
CA ARG A 139 -3.27 -14.90 -5.41
C ARG A 139 -2.54 -13.80 -6.16
N LEU A 140 -2.43 -12.62 -5.54
CA LEU A 140 -1.56 -11.54 -6.00
C LEU A 140 -0.22 -11.64 -5.29
N SER A 141 0.88 -11.60 -6.05
CA SER A 141 2.24 -11.70 -5.52
C SER A 141 3.21 -10.92 -6.41
N THR A 142 4.37 -10.58 -5.86
CA THR A 142 5.52 -10.16 -6.68
C THR A 142 6.18 -11.39 -7.31
N VAL A 143 6.89 -11.20 -8.42
CA VAL A 143 7.65 -12.27 -9.09
C VAL A 143 8.67 -12.92 -8.15
N HIS A 144 9.35 -12.11 -7.34
CA HIS A 144 10.30 -12.57 -6.32
C HIS A 144 9.66 -13.52 -5.31
N ALA A 145 8.49 -13.17 -4.77
CA ALA A 145 7.77 -13.98 -3.80
C ALA A 145 7.12 -15.24 -4.42
N ALA A 146 7.06 -15.33 -5.75
CA ALA A 146 6.55 -16.51 -6.46
C ALA A 146 7.64 -17.56 -6.74
N LYS A 147 8.91 -17.30 -6.41
CA LYS A 147 10.03 -18.25 -6.64
C LYS A 147 9.77 -19.56 -5.89
N GLY A 148 9.86 -20.68 -6.62
CA GLY A 148 9.61 -22.02 -6.07
C GLY A 148 8.14 -22.42 -5.96
N LEU A 149 7.20 -21.52 -6.29
CA LEU A 149 5.77 -21.83 -6.38
C LEU A 149 5.37 -22.09 -7.84
N GLU A 150 4.27 -22.80 -8.05
CA GLU A 150 3.70 -23.04 -9.39
C GLU A 150 2.18 -22.93 -9.34
N PHE A 151 1.58 -22.40 -10.41
CA PHE A 151 0.15 -22.14 -10.49
C PHE A 151 -0.41 -22.65 -11.82
N GLY A 152 -1.68 -23.07 -11.82
CA GLY A 152 -2.36 -23.52 -13.04
C GLY A 152 -2.36 -22.45 -14.12
N HIS A 153 -2.73 -21.23 -13.76
CA HIS A 153 -2.85 -20.08 -14.66
C HIS A 153 -2.10 -18.89 -14.04
N VAL A 154 -1.25 -18.21 -14.83
CA VAL A 154 -0.45 -17.06 -14.36
C VAL A 154 -0.69 -15.86 -15.25
N PHE A 155 -0.90 -14.71 -14.61
CA PHE A 155 -0.99 -13.40 -15.26
C PHE A 155 0.20 -12.55 -14.80
N VAL A 156 1.11 -12.23 -15.73
CA VAL A 156 2.18 -11.26 -15.49
C VAL A 156 1.70 -9.93 -16.06
N VAL A 157 1.50 -8.95 -15.18
CA VAL A 157 0.93 -7.65 -15.53
C VAL A 157 1.99 -6.57 -15.44
N GLY A 158 1.93 -5.59 -16.35
CA GLY A 158 2.88 -4.49 -16.40
C GLY A 158 4.24 -4.87 -16.99
N CYS A 159 4.26 -5.73 -18.01
CA CYS A 159 5.44 -6.06 -18.80
C CYS A 159 5.85 -4.87 -19.68
N GLU A 160 6.36 -3.81 -19.05
CA GLU A 160 6.70 -2.52 -19.66
C GLU A 160 8.17 -2.17 -19.40
N GLU A 161 8.79 -1.45 -20.33
CA GLU A 161 10.11 -0.84 -20.08
C GLU A 161 10.03 0.09 -18.86
N GLY A 162 11.01 -0.07 -17.97
CA GLY A 162 11.07 0.63 -16.68
C GLY A 162 10.22 0.03 -15.56
N ILE A 163 9.48 -1.05 -15.79
CA ILE A 163 8.85 -1.87 -14.74
C ILE A 163 9.47 -3.26 -14.72
N LEU A 164 9.55 -3.91 -15.87
CA LEU A 164 10.16 -5.21 -16.06
C LEU A 164 10.76 -5.24 -17.47
N PRO A 165 12.03 -4.84 -17.64
CA PRO A 165 13.05 -4.67 -16.60
C PRO A 165 12.83 -3.45 -15.70
N HIS A 166 13.04 -3.62 -14.39
CA HIS A 166 12.93 -2.52 -13.43
C HIS A 166 14.10 -1.53 -13.60
N GLN A 167 13.78 -0.32 -14.06
CA GLN A 167 14.70 0.82 -14.04
C GLN A 167 15.09 1.14 -12.58
N GLY A 168 16.37 1.32 -12.28
CA GLY A 168 16.83 1.67 -10.94
C GLY A 168 16.04 2.82 -10.32
N SER A 169 16.04 2.92 -8.99
CA SER A 169 15.28 3.96 -8.29
C SER A 169 15.90 5.37 -8.44
N LEU A 170 16.79 5.59 -9.41
CA LEU A 170 17.55 6.83 -9.59
C LEU A 170 17.23 7.38 -10.99
N GLU A 171 16.55 8.54 -11.01
CA GLU A 171 16.54 9.40 -12.18
C GLU A 171 17.99 9.79 -12.50
N GLY A 172 18.49 9.47 -13.70
CA GLY A 172 19.87 9.73 -14.12
C GLY A 172 20.79 8.51 -14.23
N GLU A 173 20.33 7.31 -13.87
CA GLU A 173 21.01 6.04 -14.21
C GLU A 173 20.56 5.47 -15.56
N GLU A 174 19.93 6.29 -16.42
CA GLU A 174 19.81 5.94 -17.83
C GLU A 174 21.15 6.31 -18.47
N PRO A 175 22.01 5.33 -18.81
CA PRO A 175 23.00 5.57 -19.83
C PRO A 175 22.27 6.06 -21.08
N ASP A 176 22.88 7.00 -21.81
CA ASP A 176 22.35 7.45 -23.09
C ASP A 176 21.97 6.21 -23.93
N ALA A 177 20.83 6.23 -24.63
CA ALA A 177 20.31 5.04 -25.32
C ALA A 177 21.32 4.46 -26.33
N SER A 178 22.29 5.28 -26.76
CA SER A 178 23.43 4.94 -27.59
C SER A 178 24.56 4.17 -26.87
N GLU A 179 24.67 4.28 -25.54
CA GLU A 179 25.72 3.71 -24.70
C GLU A 179 25.21 2.71 -23.65
N ALA A 180 23.89 2.57 -23.49
CA ALA A 180 23.28 1.66 -22.52
C ALA A 180 23.77 0.22 -22.66
N ASP A 181 23.85 -0.29 -23.88
CA ASP A 181 24.32 -1.65 -24.13
C ASP A 181 25.86 -1.79 -24.04
N ALA A 182 26.60 -0.68 -23.87
CA ALA A 182 28.05 -0.71 -23.67
C ALA A 182 28.44 -0.82 -22.19
N ASP A 183 27.59 -0.37 -21.26
CA ASP A 183 27.85 -0.44 -19.82
C ASP A 183 27.70 -1.89 -19.29
N PRO A 184 28.79 -2.52 -18.78
CA PRO A 184 28.74 -3.86 -18.19
C PRO A 184 27.76 -3.97 -17.01
N ALA A 185 27.61 -2.91 -16.20
CA ALA A 185 26.73 -2.92 -15.03
C ALA A 185 25.26 -2.95 -15.45
N TRP A 186 24.90 -2.15 -16.46
CA TRP A 186 23.57 -2.16 -17.05
C TRP A 186 23.22 -3.52 -17.66
N ARG A 187 24.13 -4.11 -18.45
CA ARG A 187 23.93 -5.45 -19.02
C ARG A 187 23.70 -6.51 -17.96
N ALA A 188 24.51 -6.50 -16.89
CA ALA A 188 24.34 -7.45 -15.79
C ALA A 188 22.98 -7.29 -15.09
N ARG A 189 22.50 -6.05 -14.92
CA ARG A 189 21.18 -5.77 -14.37
C ARG A 189 20.06 -6.27 -15.28
N ILE A 190 20.14 -6.01 -16.59
CA ILE A 190 19.16 -6.52 -17.56
C ILE A 190 19.13 -8.04 -17.55
N GLU A 191 20.28 -8.71 -17.45
CA GLU A 191 20.33 -10.17 -17.30
C GLU A 191 19.66 -10.67 -16.02
N GLU A 192 19.80 -9.96 -14.90
CA GLU A 192 19.10 -10.33 -13.66
C GLU A 192 17.57 -10.15 -13.78
N GLU A 193 17.13 -9.04 -14.36
CA GLU A 193 15.70 -8.80 -14.65
C GLU A 193 15.15 -9.82 -15.67
N ARG A 194 15.99 -10.27 -16.61
CA ARG A 194 15.65 -11.36 -17.55
C ARG A 194 15.45 -12.68 -16.81
N ARG A 195 16.30 -13.00 -15.82
CA ARG A 195 16.11 -14.17 -14.95
C ARG A 195 14.81 -14.06 -14.15
N LEU A 196 14.46 -12.86 -13.67
CA LEU A 196 13.17 -12.61 -13.03
C LEU A 196 11.99 -12.88 -13.97
N MET A 197 12.05 -12.39 -15.21
CA MET A 197 11.03 -12.69 -16.21
C MET A 197 10.94 -14.20 -16.49
N TYR A 198 12.07 -14.89 -16.63
CA TYR A 198 12.11 -16.35 -16.77
C TYR A 198 11.44 -17.06 -15.59
N VAL A 199 11.71 -16.62 -14.36
CA VAL A 199 11.03 -17.16 -13.17
C VAL A 199 9.52 -16.95 -13.30
N ALA A 200 9.04 -15.76 -13.65
CA ALA A 200 7.62 -15.46 -13.81
C ALA A 200 6.93 -16.38 -14.83
N VAL A 201 7.53 -16.52 -16.01
CA VAL A 201 7.04 -17.38 -17.11
C VAL A 201 6.94 -18.84 -16.66
N THR A 202 7.99 -19.35 -15.99
CA THR A 202 8.05 -20.75 -15.54
C THR A 202 7.18 -21.06 -14.32
N ARG A 203 6.48 -20.08 -13.73
CA ARG A 203 5.50 -20.38 -12.66
C ARG A 203 4.19 -20.96 -13.21
N ALA A 204 3.93 -20.83 -14.51
CA ALA A 204 2.69 -21.24 -15.15
C ALA A 204 2.72 -22.73 -15.57
N ARG A 205 1.72 -23.51 -15.15
CA ARG A 205 1.58 -24.92 -15.54
C ARG A 205 0.70 -25.14 -16.77
N ARG A 206 -0.33 -24.31 -16.97
CA ARG A 206 -1.32 -24.49 -18.06
C ARG A 206 -1.40 -23.28 -18.99
N SER A 207 -1.58 -22.08 -18.44
CA SER A 207 -1.63 -20.86 -19.26
C SER A 207 -0.86 -19.72 -18.64
N LEU A 208 -0.22 -18.95 -19.51
CA LEU A 208 0.46 -17.70 -19.19
C LEU A 208 -0.19 -16.56 -19.97
N THR A 209 -0.48 -15.46 -19.29
CA THR A 209 -0.91 -14.21 -19.94
C THR A 209 0.04 -13.10 -19.54
N LEU A 210 0.67 -12.47 -20.52
CA LEU A 210 1.52 -11.30 -20.33
C LEU A 210 0.73 -10.06 -20.78
N SER A 211 0.75 -8.99 -20.01
CA SER A 211 0.07 -7.75 -20.38
C SER A 211 0.91 -6.51 -20.08
N TRP A 212 0.75 -5.51 -20.92
CA TRP A 212 1.35 -4.18 -20.81
C TRP A 212 0.30 -3.12 -21.18
N CYS A 213 0.47 -1.88 -20.76
CA CYS A 213 -0.42 -0.78 -21.18
C CYS A 213 0.35 0.33 -21.90
N ALA A 214 -0.28 0.95 -22.90
CA ALA A 214 0.33 2.04 -23.67
C ALA A 214 0.50 3.34 -22.86
N ARG A 215 -0.31 3.53 -21.82
CA ARG A 215 -0.27 4.68 -20.91
C ARG A 215 -0.45 4.22 -19.49
N ARG A 216 0.47 4.63 -18.61
CA ARG A 216 0.42 4.34 -17.17
C ARG A 216 0.55 5.61 -16.36
N ARG A 217 -0.34 5.73 -15.37
CA ARG A 217 -0.24 6.75 -14.34
C ARG A 217 0.55 6.19 -13.15
N ARG A 218 1.73 6.75 -12.85
CA ARG A 218 2.51 6.41 -11.65
C ARG A 218 2.26 7.48 -10.58
N GLY A 219 1.53 7.13 -9.52
CA GLY A 219 1.19 8.07 -8.44
C GLY A 219 0.10 9.08 -8.80
N ARG A 220 -0.45 9.73 -7.77
CA ARG A 220 -1.55 10.70 -7.90
C ARG A 220 -1.04 12.02 -8.49
N GLY A 221 -1.90 12.73 -9.24
CA GLY A 221 -1.60 14.06 -9.78
C GLY A 221 -0.62 14.09 -10.95
N ARG A 222 0.08 12.99 -11.23
CA ARG A 222 0.95 12.87 -12.41
C ARG A 222 0.13 12.53 -13.64
N ASP A 223 0.58 13.03 -14.79
CA ASP A 223 0.04 12.68 -16.09
C ASP A 223 0.33 11.22 -16.42
N ALA A 224 -0.56 10.63 -17.23
CA ALA A 224 -0.33 9.29 -17.74
C ALA A 224 0.85 9.33 -18.72
N VAL A 225 1.93 8.65 -18.35
CA VAL A 225 3.14 8.60 -19.16
C VAL A 225 2.98 7.48 -20.19
N ARG A 226 3.40 7.73 -21.43
CA ARG A 226 3.48 6.69 -22.46
C ARG A 226 4.46 5.61 -22.00
N ARG A 227 4.10 4.36 -22.24
CA ARG A 227 4.93 3.20 -21.90
C ARG A 227 5.22 2.42 -23.17
N GLU A 228 6.38 1.81 -23.19
CA GLU A 228 6.81 0.89 -24.23
C GLU A 228 6.69 -0.55 -23.70
N PRO A 229 6.35 -1.50 -24.57
CA PRO A 229 6.35 -2.90 -24.19
C PRO A 229 7.75 -3.32 -23.75
N SER A 230 7.83 -4.16 -22.73
CA SER A 230 9.10 -4.73 -22.29
C SER A 230 9.83 -5.43 -23.44
N ARG A 231 11.14 -5.21 -23.54
CA ARG A 231 12.05 -5.89 -24.48
C ARG A 231 11.94 -7.42 -24.39
N PHE A 232 11.68 -7.94 -23.19
CA PHE A 232 11.54 -9.38 -22.97
C PHE A 232 10.33 -9.98 -23.70
N LEU A 233 9.31 -9.18 -24.03
CA LEU A 233 8.17 -9.66 -24.82
C LEU A 233 8.59 -9.96 -26.27
N ALA A 234 9.44 -9.11 -26.85
CA ALA A 234 9.92 -9.29 -28.22
C ALA A 234 10.85 -10.52 -28.33
N GLU A 235 11.69 -10.73 -27.31
CA GLU A 235 12.59 -11.88 -27.23
C GLU A 235 11.87 -13.23 -27.17
N MET A 236 10.69 -13.27 -26.55
CA MET A 236 9.88 -14.48 -26.47
C MET A 236 9.15 -14.81 -27.79
N GLN A 237 9.16 -13.90 -28.77
CA GLN A 237 8.52 -14.07 -30.08
C GLN A 237 7.06 -14.52 -29.98
N LEU A 238 6.35 -14.04 -28.95
CA LEU A 238 4.95 -14.41 -28.73
C LEU A 238 4.06 -13.73 -29.78
N GLU A 239 3.09 -14.47 -30.30
CA GLU A 239 2.03 -13.88 -31.12
C GLU A 239 1.21 -12.91 -30.25
N ALA A 240 1.37 -11.62 -30.51
CA ALA A 240 0.57 -10.60 -29.84
C ALA A 240 -0.89 -10.79 -30.29
N ARG A 241 -1.78 -11.12 -29.35
CA ARG A 241 -3.21 -11.04 -29.61
C ARG A 241 -3.52 -9.60 -30.02
N PRO A 242 -4.29 -9.36 -31.10
CA PRO A 242 -4.64 -8.01 -31.50
C PRO A 242 -5.21 -7.25 -30.31
N PRO A 243 -4.86 -5.97 -30.14
CA PRO A 243 -5.28 -5.18 -28.99
C PRO A 243 -6.79 -5.32 -28.84
N ALA A 244 -7.24 -5.68 -27.64
CA ALA A 244 -8.66 -5.69 -27.36
C ALA A 244 -9.23 -4.32 -27.76
N ARG A 245 -10.35 -4.33 -28.48
CA ARG A 245 -11.10 -3.13 -28.91
C ARG A 245 -11.05 -2.10 -27.78
N GLN A 246 -10.63 -0.87 -28.07
CA GLN A 246 -10.53 0.19 -27.06
C GLN A 246 -11.85 0.25 -26.30
N THR A 247 -11.84 -0.25 -25.07
CA THR A 247 -12.98 -0.18 -24.18
C THR A 247 -12.91 1.14 -23.48
N ASP A 248 -13.95 1.94 -23.65
CA ASP A 248 -14.11 3.12 -22.82
C ASP A 248 -14.38 2.73 -21.36
N GLN A 249 -14.40 3.72 -20.48
CA GLN A 249 -14.58 3.51 -19.05
C GLN A 249 -15.97 2.94 -18.71
N ALA A 250 -16.97 3.17 -19.57
CA ALA A 250 -18.33 2.68 -19.40
C ALA A 250 -18.42 1.19 -19.78
N ASP A 251 -17.82 0.80 -20.90
CA ASP A 251 -17.70 -0.59 -21.35
C ASP A 251 -16.91 -1.44 -20.36
N ALA A 252 -15.82 -0.90 -19.80
CA ALA A 252 -15.03 -1.60 -18.79
C ALA A 252 -15.86 -1.87 -17.52
N ARG A 253 -16.64 -0.87 -17.06
CA ARG A 253 -17.56 -1.03 -15.93
C ARG A 253 -18.69 -2.02 -16.23
N ALA A 254 -19.27 -1.97 -17.42
CA ALA A 254 -20.32 -2.88 -17.84
C ALA A 254 -19.81 -4.33 -17.93
N ARG A 255 -18.61 -4.55 -18.48
CA ARG A 255 -17.96 -5.87 -18.50
C ARG A 255 -17.64 -6.38 -17.11
N LEU A 256 -17.14 -5.52 -16.22
CA LEU A 256 -16.88 -5.88 -14.83
C LEU A 256 -18.17 -6.28 -14.11
N ALA A 257 -19.25 -5.52 -14.28
CA ALA A 257 -20.56 -5.83 -13.72
C ALA A 257 -21.10 -7.16 -14.27
N ALA A 258 -20.94 -7.43 -15.57
CA ALA A 258 -21.32 -8.70 -16.18
C ALA A 258 -20.52 -9.88 -15.64
N LEU A 259 -19.21 -9.71 -15.44
CA LEU A 259 -18.34 -10.74 -14.82
C LEU A 259 -18.71 -10.97 -13.35
N GLN A 260 -18.99 -9.92 -12.59
CA GLN A 260 -19.47 -10.02 -11.21
C GLN A 260 -20.81 -10.77 -11.13
N ALA A 261 -21.73 -10.51 -12.07
CA ALA A 261 -23.00 -11.23 -12.14
C ALA A 261 -22.83 -12.72 -12.50
N LEU A 262 -21.86 -13.05 -13.36
CA LEU A 262 -21.50 -14.43 -13.68
C LEU A 262 -20.93 -15.18 -12.48
N LEU A 263 -20.06 -14.53 -11.70
CA LEU A 263 -19.46 -15.11 -10.50
C LEU A 263 -20.45 -15.24 -9.34
N ALA A 264 -21.49 -14.40 -9.30
CA ALA A 264 -22.55 -14.46 -8.28
C ALA A 264 -23.57 -15.59 -8.53
N ARG A 265 -23.51 -16.30 -9.66
CA ARG A 265 -24.37 -17.47 -9.90
C ARG A 265 -23.81 -18.66 -9.10
N PRO A 266 -24.60 -19.29 -8.20
CA PRO A 266 -24.15 -20.49 -7.51
C PRO A 266 -23.85 -21.59 -8.53
N GLY A 267 -22.61 -22.07 -8.53
CA GLY A 267 -22.20 -23.18 -9.39
C GLY A 267 -23.07 -24.41 -9.10
N LYS A 268 -23.70 -24.96 -10.15
CA LYS A 268 -24.37 -26.26 -10.06
C LYS A 268 -23.29 -27.30 -9.67
N PRO A 269 -23.44 -28.06 -8.56
CA PRO A 269 -22.45 -29.06 -8.20
C PRO A 269 -22.35 -30.12 -9.31
N PRO A 270 -21.15 -30.62 -9.62
CA PRO A 270 -20.98 -31.67 -10.61
C PRO A 270 -21.52 -33.00 -10.04
N GLY A 271 -22.51 -33.60 -10.70
CA GLY A 271 -22.92 -34.99 -10.45
C GLY A 271 -24.30 -35.21 -9.81
N ALA A 272 -25.37 -34.66 -10.38
CA ALA A 272 -26.70 -35.24 -10.21
C ALA A 272 -27.28 -35.53 -11.60
N GLY A 273 -26.99 -36.73 -12.09
CA GLY A 273 -27.48 -37.35 -13.30
C GLY A 273 -27.38 -38.86 -13.13
#